data_AF-A0A969E3E0-F1
#
_entry.id   AF-A0A969E3E0-F1
#
_cell.length_a   1.000
_cell.length_b   1.000
_cell.length_c   1.000
_cell.angle_alpha   90.00
_cell.angle_beta   90.00
_cell.angle_gamma   90.00
#
_symmetry.space_group_name_H-M   'P 1'
#
loop_
_entity.id
_entity.type
_entity.pdbx_description
1 polymer ?
#
loop_
_entity_poly.entity_id
_entity_poly.type
_entity_poly.pdbx_seq_one_letter_code
_entity_poly.pdbx_strand_id
1 'polypeptide(L)'
;MKYELNHDALAKQVFDKASADMKLRRKAEQLVRNNYELYLKRQALMTAEQLEEIRPFRQALNLTPEEQLFIEKSINVLRATKRRWLLYRFAAFVTLLLFSGFSAWQWRQTAQQQRVAESGRLALLAQQEYQRLNFNDAFNLAQESVLRNPNNNTAKDIISRITHRSPYHNLTPLSIATLSLGQSVQKVGLGIKKMRKILTKKRIPFS
;
A
#
# COMPACT_ATOMS: atom_id res chain seq x y z
N MET A 1 32.04 60.82 -16.38
CA MET A 1 31.97 60.09 -17.66
C MET A 1 31.59 58.60 -17.54
N LYS A 2 31.54 57.96 -16.36
CA LYS A 2 31.07 56.55 -16.23
C LYS A 2 29.56 56.33 -16.36
N TYR A 3 28.75 57.39 -16.26
CA TYR A 3 27.28 57.27 -16.25
C TYR A 3 26.66 57.13 -17.64
N GLU A 4 27.26 57.69 -18.69
CA GLU A 4 26.70 57.66 -20.06
C GLU A 4 26.83 56.28 -20.73
N LEU A 5 27.90 55.54 -20.44
CA LEU A 5 28.12 54.19 -20.98
C LEU A 5 27.14 53.14 -20.41
N ASN A 6 26.62 53.36 -19.20
CA ASN A 6 25.70 52.41 -18.56
C ASN A 6 24.28 52.47 -19.17
N HIS A 7 23.86 53.63 -19.68
CA HIS A 7 22.54 53.78 -20.30
C HIS A 7 22.44 53.04 -21.64
N ASP A 8 23.50 53.11 -22.45
CA ASP A 8 23.56 52.43 -23.75
C ASP A 8 23.58 50.89 -23.60
N ALA A 9 24.29 50.39 -22.59
CA ALA A 9 24.32 48.97 -22.27
C ALA A 9 22.93 48.45 -21.86
N LEU A 10 22.18 49.23 -21.06
CA LEU A 10 20.83 48.86 -20.63
C LEU A 10 19.83 48.89 -21.80
N ALA A 11 19.89 49.91 -22.66
CA ALA A 11 19.05 49.99 -23.85
C ALA A 11 19.29 48.80 -24.79
N LYS A 12 20.56 48.43 -25.03
CA LYS A 12 20.91 47.25 -25.81
C LYS A 12 20.35 45.96 -25.20
N GLN A 13 20.48 45.77 -23.90
CA GLN A 13 19.97 44.56 -23.23
C GLN A 13 18.44 44.46 -23.31
N VAL A 14 17.73 45.57 -23.15
CA VAL A 14 16.27 45.62 -23.29
C VAL A 14 15.87 45.30 -24.73
N PHE A 15 16.55 45.90 -25.71
CA PHE A 15 16.31 45.64 -27.13
C PHE A 15 16.55 44.17 -27.49
N ASP A 16 17.66 43.58 -27.04
CA ASP A 16 18.00 42.19 -27.32
C ASP A 16 16.96 41.22 -26.73
N LYS A 17 16.49 41.49 -25.50
CA LYS A 17 15.41 40.72 -24.86
C LYS A 17 14.09 40.85 -25.62
N ALA A 18 13.70 42.05 -25.99
CA ALA A 18 12.48 42.29 -26.76
C ALA A 18 12.55 41.59 -28.13
N SER A 19 13.70 41.65 -28.80
CA SER A 19 13.95 40.98 -30.07
C SER A 19 13.87 39.46 -29.94
N ALA A 20 14.45 38.89 -28.87
CA ALA A 20 14.35 37.46 -28.59
C ALA A 20 12.89 37.03 -28.34
N ASP A 21 12.15 37.77 -27.53
CA ASP A 21 10.74 37.48 -27.23
C ASP A 21 9.86 37.54 -28.49
N MET A 22 10.04 38.57 -29.34
CA MET A 22 9.35 38.68 -30.62
C MET A 22 9.65 37.49 -31.54
N LYS A 23 10.91 37.03 -31.59
CA LYS A 23 11.27 35.84 -32.38
C LYS A 23 10.60 34.58 -31.85
N LEU A 24 10.54 34.40 -30.53
CA LEU A 24 9.87 33.25 -29.92
C LEU A 24 8.36 33.27 -30.18
N ARG A 25 7.70 34.43 -30.06
CA ARG A 25 6.28 34.58 -30.38
C ARG A 25 5.99 34.23 -31.85
N ARG A 26 6.77 34.76 -32.79
CA ARG A 26 6.62 34.43 -34.22
C ARG A 26 6.79 32.92 -34.48
N LYS A 27 7.76 32.28 -33.81
CA LYS A 27 7.92 30.82 -33.89
C LYS A 27 6.70 30.07 -33.34
N ALA A 28 6.16 30.50 -32.20
CA ALA A 28 4.94 29.91 -31.63
C ALA A 28 3.72 30.09 -32.57
N GLU A 29 3.55 31.26 -33.18
CA GLU A 29 2.48 31.50 -34.18
C GLU A 29 2.64 30.58 -35.39
N GLN A 30 3.85 30.48 -35.93
CA GLN A 30 4.15 29.61 -37.05
C GLN A 30 3.92 28.13 -36.70
N LEU A 31 4.27 27.72 -35.48
CA LEU A 31 4.03 26.37 -34.98
C LEU A 31 2.54 26.06 -34.91
N VAL A 32 1.71 26.99 -34.40
CA VAL A 32 0.24 26.82 -34.37
C VAL A 32 -0.31 26.69 -35.78
N ARG A 33 0.07 27.60 -36.69
CA ARG A 33 -0.40 27.60 -38.10
C ARG A 33 -0.05 26.29 -38.81
N ASN A 34 1.21 25.87 -38.72
CA ASN A 34 1.67 24.62 -39.33
C ASN A 34 0.90 23.41 -38.79
N ASN A 35 0.69 23.34 -37.48
CA ASN A 35 -0.07 22.23 -36.89
C ASN A 35 -1.57 22.31 -37.22
N TYR A 36 -2.13 23.51 -37.35
CA TYR A 36 -3.51 23.67 -37.79
C TYR A 36 -3.69 23.20 -39.25
N GLU A 37 -2.76 23.53 -40.14
CA GLU A 37 -2.78 22.97 -41.50
C GLU A 37 -2.65 21.44 -41.51
N LEU A 38 -1.79 20.89 -40.67
CA LEU A 38 -1.67 19.43 -40.51
C LEU A 38 -2.96 18.81 -39.95
N TYR A 39 -3.64 19.50 -39.05
CA TYR A 39 -4.94 19.10 -38.54
C TYR A 39 -6.01 19.11 -39.64
N LEU A 40 -6.06 20.14 -40.48
CA LEU A 40 -6.98 20.18 -41.62
C LEU A 40 -6.72 19.02 -42.60
N LYS A 41 -5.45 18.70 -42.86
CA LYS A 41 -5.05 17.64 -43.81
C LYS A 41 -5.19 16.22 -43.25
N ARG A 42 -4.87 16.00 -41.98
CA ARG A 42 -4.70 14.66 -41.38
C ARG A 42 -5.43 14.45 -40.06
N GLN A 43 -6.15 15.45 -39.57
CA GLN A 43 -6.81 15.45 -38.25
C GLN A 43 -5.82 15.21 -37.09
N ALA A 44 -4.53 15.51 -37.29
CA ALA A 44 -3.51 15.39 -36.26
C ALA A 44 -3.63 16.56 -35.27
N LEU A 45 -3.72 16.26 -33.97
CA LEU A 45 -3.74 17.25 -32.89
C LEU A 45 -2.32 17.58 -32.42
N MET A 46 -2.17 18.71 -31.73
CA MET A 46 -0.87 19.10 -31.16
C MET A 46 -0.42 18.11 -30.07
N THR A 47 0.88 17.85 -30.02
CA THR A 47 1.50 17.06 -28.95
C THR A 47 1.58 17.85 -27.64
N ALA A 48 1.85 17.15 -26.53
CA ALA A 48 1.98 17.80 -25.23
C ALA A 48 3.15 18.81 -25.19
N GLU A 49 4.26 18.47 -25.83
CA GLU A 49 5.47 19.31 -25.93
C GLU A 49 5.19 20.60 -26.71
N GLN A 50 4.51 20.48 -27.85
CA GLN A 50 4.11 21.62 -28.67
C GLN A 50 3.15 22.56 -27.93
N LEU A 51 2.19 22.01 -27.18
CA LEU A 51 1.28 22.81 -26.36
C LEU A 51 2.00 23.51 -25.20
N GLU A 52 3.07 22.92 -24.68
CA GLU A 52 3.91 23.51 -23.65
C GLU A 52 4.77 24.66 -24.21
N GLU A 53 5.29 24.51 -25.42
CA GLU A 53 6.06 25.54 -26.12
C GLU A 53 5.24 26.81 -26.40
N ILE A 54 3.96 26.68 -26.74
CA ILE A 54 3.06 27.83 -26.97
C ILE A 54 2.46 28.41 -25.69
N ARG A 55 2.47 27.65 -24.58
CA ARG A 55 1.83 28.01 -23.32
C ARG A 55 2.20 29.41 -22.81
N PRO A 56 3.48 29.84 -22.76
CA PRO A 56 3.84 31.16 -22.24
C PRO A 56 3.30 32.31 -23.09
N PHE A 57 3.03 32.08 -24.38
CA PHE A 57 2.62 33.13 -25.32
C PHE A 57 1.12 33.13 -25.63
N ARG A 58 0.33 32.19 -25.09
CA ARG A 58 -1.06 31.93 -25.51
C ARG A 58 -1.97 33.16 -25.61
N GLN A 59 -1.81 34.14 -24.71
CA GLN A 59 -2.61 35.37 -24.69
C GLN A 59 -2.12 36.44 -25.68
N ALA A 60 -0.86 36.34 -26.12
CA ALA A 60 -0.20 37.33 -26.96
C ALA A 60 -0.10 36.90 -28.44
N LEU A 61 -0.54 35.69 -28.79
CA LEU A 61 -0.55 35.21 -30.17
C LEU A 61 -1.79 35.75 -30.91
N ASN A 62 -1.58 36.28 -32.11
CA ASN A 62 -2.68 36.73 -32.97
C ASN A 62 -3.25 35.54 -33.75
N LEU A 63 -4.11 34.76 -33.07
CA LEU A 63 -4.72 33.55 -33.61
C LEU A 63 -6.16 33.81 -34.06
N THR A 64 -6.53 33.18 -35.17
CA THR A 64 -7.93 33.14 -35.63
C THR A 64 -8.79 32.32 -34.66
N PRO A 65 -10.13 32.53 -34.61
CA PRO A 65 -11.02 31.74 -33.75
C PRO A 65 -10.93 30.23 -33.99
N GLU A 66 -10.70 29.81 -35.24
CA GLU A 66 -10.55 28.39 -35.60
C GLU A 66 -9.28 27.77 -35.03
N GLU A 67 -8.15 28.49 -35.10
CA GLU A 67 -6.87 28.06 -34.50
C GLU A 67 -6.98 27.98 -32.97
N GLN A 68 -7.70 28.91 -32.34
CA GLN A 68 -7.97 28.86 -30.90
C GLN A 68 -8.77 27.61 -30.52
N LEU A 69 -9.85 27.30 -31.26
CA LEU A 69 -10.65 26.09 -31.06
C LEU A 69 -9.82 24.81 -31.27
N PHE A 70 -8.92 24.80 -32.25
CA PHE A 70 -7.99 23.70 -32.48
C PHE A 70 -7.05 23.46 -31.29
N ILE A 71 -6.48 24.51 -30.71
CA ILE A 71 -5.65 24.42 -29.51
C ILE A 71 -6.47 23.86 -28.34
N GLU A 72 -7.68 24.38 -28.13
CA GLU A 72 -8.55 23.90 -27.05
C GLU A 72 -8.92 22.43 -27.19
N LYS A 73 -9.25 22.00 -28.41
CA LYS A 73 -9.50 20.59 -28.74
C LYS A 73 -8.29 19.72 -28.41
N SER A 74 -7.10 20.13 -28.82
CA SER A 74 -5.84 19.42 -28.55
C SER A 74 -5.58 19.29 -27.04
N ILE A 75 -5.78 20.39 -26.29
CA ILE A 75 -5.63 20.39 -24.82
C ILE A 75 -6.64 19.43 -24.17
N ASN A 76 -7.91 19.46 -24.60
CA ASN A 76 -8.96 18.64 -24.00
C ASN A 76 -8.72 17.15 -24.22
N VAL A 77 -8.26 16.76 -25.41
CA VAL A 77 -7.88 15.37 -25.70
C VAL A 77 -6.71 14.92 -24.81
N LEU A 78 -5.67 15.74 -24.66
CA LEU A 78 -4.54 15.40 -23.79
C LEU A 78 -4.94 15.32 -22.32
N ARG A 79 -5.82 16.20 -21.83
CA ARG A 79 -6.37 16.12 -20.46
C ARG A 79 -7.16 14.82 -20.26
N ALA A 80 -8.01 14.45 -21.22
CA ALA A 80 -8.77 13.22 -21.16
C ALA A 80 -7.86 11.98 -21.12
N THR A 81 -6.81 11.95 -21.94
CA THR A 81 -5.83 10.87 -21.95
C THR A 81 -5.05 10.78 -20.64
N LYS A 82 -4.57 11.91 -20.09
CA LYS A 82 -3.90 11.95 -18.78
C LYS A 82 -4.81 11.45 -17.66
N ARG A 83 -6.10 11.84 -17.68
CA ARG A 83 -7.09 11.38 -16.69
C ARG A 83 -7.27 9.85 -16.75
N ARG A 84 -7.37 9.27 -17.95
CA ARG A 84 -7.47 7.81 -18.12
C ARG A 84 -6.25 7.09 -17.54
N TRP A 85 -5.03 7.58 -17.80
CA TRP A 85 -3.82 7.01 -17.23
C TRP A 85 -3.77 7.08 -15.70
N LEU A 86 -4.23 8.19 -15.11
CA LEU A 86 -4.34 8.30 -13.65
C LEU A 86 -5.33 7.29 -13.07
N LEU A 87 -6.47 7.10 -13.74
CA LEU A 87 -7.45 6.09 -13.34
C LEU A 87 -6.87 4.67 -13.41
N TYR A 88 -6.13 4.33 -14.47
CA TYR A 88 -5.47 3.02 -14.57
C TYR A 88 -4.42 2.81 -13.48
N ARG A 89 -3.59 3.83 -13.18
CA ARG A 89 -2.62 3.77 -12.09
C ARG A 89 -3.30 3.56 -10.74
N PHE A 90 -4.39 4.27 -10.50
CA PHE A 90 -5.16 4.11 -9.28
C PHE A 90 -5.81 2.72 -9.18
N ALA A 91 -6.41 2.23 -10.27
CA ALA A 91 -6.99 0.90 -10.32
C ALA A 91 -5.93 -0.19 -10.07
N ALA A 92 -4.76 -0.09 -10.68
CA ALA A 92 -3.65 -1.01 -10.45
C ALA A 92 -3.19 -1.01 -8.98
N PHE A 93 -3.11 0.17 -8.37
CA PHE A 93 -2.77 0.31 -6.95
C PHE A 93 -3.81 -0.34 -6.03
N VAL A 94 -5.11 -0.13 -6.30
CA VAL A 94 -6.19 -0.76 -5.54
C VAL A 94 -6.14 -2.28 -5.67
N THR A 95 -5.95 -2.81 -6.89
CA THR A 95 -5.82 -4.26 -7.11
C THR A 95 -4.65 -4.85 -6.33
N LEU A 96 -3.50 -4.16 -6.30
CA LEU A 96 -2.33 -4.59 -5.56
C LEU A 96 -2.57 -4.60 -4.03
N LEU A 97 -3.31 -3.61 -3.52
CA LEU A 97 -3.72 -3.59 -2.11
C LEU A 97 -4.67 -4.74 -1.76
N LEU A 98 -5.65 -5.04 -2.62
CA LEU A 98 -6.56 -6.16 -2.43
C LEU A 98 -5.80 -7.49 -2.43
N PHE A 99 -4.87 -7.67 -3.37
CA PHE A 99 -4.04 -8.88 -3.44
C PHE A 99 -3.16 -9.04 -2.20
N SER A 100 -2.50 -7.97 -1.76
CA SER A 100 -1.71 -7.95 -0.52
C SER A 100 -2.55 -8.31 0.72
N GLY A 101 -3.75 -7.73 0.83
CA GLY A 101 -4.69 -8.05 1.90
C GLY A 101 -5.14 -9.52 1.87
N PHE A 102 -5.45 -10.04 0.69
CA PHE A 102 -5.83 -11.44 0.49
C PHE A 102 -4.70 -12.41 0.87
N SER A 103 -3.47 -12.14 0.43
CA SER A 103 -2.30 -12.96 0.78
C SER A 103 -2.05 -12.98 2.30
N ALA A 104 -2.19 -11.84 2.97
CA ALA A 104 -2.04 -11.76 4.43
C ALA A 104 -3.14 -12.54 5.18
N TRP A 105 -4.38 -12.51 4.68
CA TRP A 105 -5.47 -13.31 5.23
C TRP A 105 -5.21 -14.81 5.02
N GLN A 106 -4.79 -15.21 3.82
CA GLN A 106 -4.48 -16.60 3.49
C GLN A 106 -3.34 -17.16 4.36
N TRP A 107 -2.28 -16.38 4.60
CA TRP A 107 -1.20 -16.78 5.51
C TRP A 107 -1.73 -17.07 6.93
N ARG A 108 -2.65 -16.24 7.43
CA ARG A 108 -3.23 -16.47 8.77
C ARG A 108 -4.06 -17.74 8.80
N GLN A 109 -4.80 -18.01 7.73
CA GLN A 109 -5.58 -19.24 7.60
C GLN A 109 -4.69 -20.48 7.57
N THR A 110 -3.63 -20.49 6.75
CA THR A 110 -2.70 -21.62 6.68
C THR A 110 -1.97 -21.84 8.00
N ALA A 111 -1.57 -20.76 8.69
CA ALA A 111 -0.95 -20.86 10.00
C ALA A 111 -1.91 -21.46 11.06
N GLN A 112 -3.22 -21.15 10.99
CA GLN A 112 -4.21 -21.78 11.86
C GLN A 112 -4.42 -23.26 11.53
N GLN A 113 -4.51 -23.59 10.24
CA GLN A 113 -4.65 -24.98 9.79
C GLN A 113 -3.45 -25.83 10.18
N GLN A 114 -2.23 -25.30 10.09
CA GLN A 114 -1.02 -25.98 10.55
C GLN A 114 -1.07 -26.30 12.05
N ARG A 115 -1.49 -25.34 12.89
CA ARG A 115 -1.65 -25.57 14.34
C ARG A 115 -2.69 -26.65 14.64
N VAL A 116 -3.80 -26.65 13.91
CA VAL A 116 -4.85 -27.68 14.05
C VAL A 116 -4.29 -29.06 13.63
N ALA A 117 -3.61 -29.15 12.49
CA ALA A 117 -3.01 -30.40 12.00
C ALA A 117 -1.94 -30.95 12.96
N GLU A 118 -1.03 -30.10 13.45
CA GLU A 118 -0.03 -30.47 14.46
C GLU A 118 -0.67 -30.95 15.76
N SER A 119 -1.70 -30.24 16.25
CA SER A 119 -2.42 -30.65 17.45
C SER A 119 -3.08 -32.01 17.26
N GLY A 120 -3.67 -32.27 16.08
CA GLY A 120 -4.26 -33.57 15.75
C GLY A 120 -3.21 -34.67 15.76
N ARG A 121 -2.05 -34.43 15.14
CA ARG A 121 -0.92 -35.38 15.15
C ARG A 121 -0.43 -35.69 16.57
N LEU A 122 -0.27 -34.68 17.43
CA LEU A 122 0.13 -34.88 18.82
C LEU A 122 -0.91 -35.68 19.61
N ALA A 123 -2.21 -35.43 19.39
CA ALA A 123 -3.27 -36.19 20.04
C ALA A 123 -3.26 -37.67 19.62
N LEU A 124 -2.97 -37.96 18.34
CA LEU A 124 -2.81 -39.34 17.87
C LEU A 124 -1.61 -40.04 18.51
N LEU A 125 -0.47 -39.35 18.62
CA LEU A 125 0.70 -39.88 19.31
C LEU A 125 0.41 -40.13 20.81
N ALA A 126 -0.27 -39.20 21.47
CA ALA A 126 -0.71 -39.37 22.85
C ALA A 126 -1.62 -40.59 23.02
N GLN A 127 -2.55 -40.81 22.08
CA GLN A 127 -3.43 -41.98 22.06
C GLN A 127 -2.62 -43.28 21.94
N GLN A 128 -1.60 -43.28 21.07
CA GLN A 128 -0.72 -44.43 20.87
C GLN A 128 0.11 -44.75 22.13
N GLU A 129 0.68 -43.74 22.79
CA GLU A 129 1.42 -43.94 24.04
C GLU A 129 0.51 -44.34 25.20
N TYR A 130 -0.74 -43.85 25.23
CA TYR A 130 -1.73 -44.31 26.19
C TYR A 130 -2.02 -45.80 26.05
N GLN A 131 -2.13 -46.31 24.81
CA GLN A 131 -2.31 -47.74 24.54
C GLN A 131 -1.10 -48.58 24.95
N ARG A 132 0.10 -48.00 24.91
CA ARG A 132 1.35 -48.61 25.39
C ARG A 132 1.53 -48.58 26.91
N LEU A 133 0.56 -48.03 27.65
CA LEU A 133 0.62 -47.84 29.10
C LEU A 133 1.70 -46.83 29.57
N ASN A 134 2.22 -46.00 28.65
CA ASN A 134 3.15 -44.92 28.96
C ASN A 134 2.38 -43.64 29.31
N PHE A 135 1.76 -43.62 30.50
CA PHE A 135 0.82 -42.56 30.87
C PHE A 135 1.43 -41.16 30.96
N ASN A 136 2.71 -41.05 31.37
CA ASN A 136 3.39 -39.76 31.50
C ASN A 136 3.59 -39.09 30.13
N ASP A 137 4.09 -39.85 29.15
CA ASP A 137 4.32 -39.34 27.79
C ASP A 137 3.00 -39.05 27.08
N ALA A 138 2.02 -39.94 27.24
CA ALA A 138 0.66 -39.71 26.74
C ALA A 138 0.05 -38.43 27.31
N PHE A 139 0.22 -38.17 28.62
CA PHE A 139 -0.26 -36.95 29.26
C PHE A 139 0.45 -35.70 28.72
N ASN A 140 1.78 -35.71 28.63
CA ASN A 140 2.58 -34.59 28.14
C ASN A 140 2.22 -34.23 26.68
N LEU A 141 2.12 -35.24 25.81
CA LEU A 141 1.75 -35.07 24.40
C LEU A 141 0.32 -34.53 24.25
N ALA A 142 -0.62 -35.03 25.06
CA ALA A 142 -2.00 -34.54 25.06
C ALA A 142 -2.07 -33.09 25.58
N GLN A 143 -1.30 -32.75 26.61
CA GLN A 143 -1.21 -31.39 27.12
C GLN A 143 -0.65 -30.43 26.08
N GLU A 144 0.42 -30.80 25.38
CA GLU A 144 0.99 -30.00 24.29
C GLU A 144 -0.01 -29.82 23.14
N SER A 145 -0.76 -30.87 22.81
CA SER A 145 -1.84 -30.80 21.82
C SER A 145 -2.91 -29.77 22.20
N VAL A 146 -3.38 -29.76 23.46
CA VAL A 146 -4.36 -28.80 23.96
C VAL A 146 -3.79 -27.38 24.02
N LEU A 147 -2.51 -27.22 24.37
CA LEU A 147 -1.84 -25.91 24.35
C LEU A 147 -1.79 -25.32 22.93
N ARG A 148 -1.56 -26.15 21.90
CA ARG A 148 -1.54 -25.72 20.49
C ARG A 148 -2.93 -25.48 19.93
N ASN A 149 -3.91 -26.30 20.31
CA ASN A 149 -5.31 -26.17 19.92
C ASN A 149 -6.24 -26.49 21.11
N PRO A 150 -6.71 -25.46 21.83
CA PRO A 150 -7.59 -25.63 22.98
C PRO A 150 -8.93 -26.30 22.64
N ASN A 151 -9.29 -26.43 21.37
CA ASN A 151 -10.52 -27.07 20.93
C ASN A 151 -10.33 -28.55 20.53
N ASN A 152 -9.14 -29.13 20.73
CA ASN A 152 -8.91 -30.53 20.44
C ASN A 152 -9.56 -31.43 21.51
N ASN A 153 -10.76 -31.94 21.20
CA ASN A 153 -11.52 -32.79 22.12
C ASN A 153 -10.85 -34.14 22.38
N THR A 154 -10.14 -34.71 21.40
CA THR A 154 -9.42 -35.99 21.56
C THR A 154 -8.33 -35.88 22.62
N ALA A 155 -7.53 -34.82 22.57
CA ALA A 155 -6.48 -34.59 23.57
C ALA A 155 -7.07 -34.37 24.98
N LYS A 156 -8.19 -33.63 25.09
CA LYS A 156 -8.89 -33.43 26.37
C LYS A 156 -9.43 -34.74 26.95
N ASP A 157 -9.98 -35.61 26.10
CA ASP A 157 -10.49 -36.92 26.49
C ASP A 157 -9.37 -37.85 26.97
N ILE A 158 -8.19 -37.82 26.33
CA ILE A 158 -7.02 -38.57 26.81
C ILE A 158 -6.59 -38.07 28.20
N ILE A 159 -6.50 -36.74 28.39
CA ILE A 159 -6.14 -36.14 29.69
C ILE A 159 -7.17 -36.54 30.76
N SER A 160 -8.47 -36.50 30.46
CA SER A 160 -9.51 -36.88 31.43
C SER A 160 -9.43 -38.37 31.78
N ARG A 161 -9.20 -39.25 30.82
CA ARG A 161 -9.05 -40.70 31.08
C ARG A 161 -7.82 -41.00 31.92
N ILE A 162 -6.67 -40.38 31.63
CA ILE A 162 -5.44 -40.55 32.42
C ILE A 162 -5.65 -40.06 33.85
N THR A 163 -6.25 -38.88 34.03
CA THR A 163 -6.50 -38.30 35.36
C THR A 163 -7.48 -39.11 36.20
N HIS A 164 -8.50 -39.74 35.59
CA HIS A 164 -9.44 -40.61 36.32
C HIS A 164 -8.86 -41.99 36.65
N ARG A 165 -7.96 -42.53 35.81
CA ARG A 165 -7.42 -43.88 35.96
C ARG A 165 -6.18 -43.95 36.85
N SER A 166 -5.49 -42.82 37.01
CA SER A 166 -4.26 -42.75 37.79
C SER A 166 -4.58 -42.56 39.28
N PRO A 167 -4.29 -43.52 40.17
CA PRO A 167 -4.47 -43.36 41.62
C PRO A 167 -3.41 -42.44 42.26
N TYR A 168 -2.56 -41.80 41.45
CA TYR A 168 -1.50 -40.91 41.93
C TYR A 168 -2.05 -39.50 42.22
N HIS A 169 -2.52 -39.32 43.46
CA HIS A 169 -2.85 -38.03 44.09
C HIS A 169 -1.66 -37.04 44.22
N ASN A 170 -0.52 -37.31 43.58
CA ASN A 170 0.71 -36.52 43.74
C ASN A 170 0.98 -35.58 42.55
N LEU A 171 0.17 -35.63 41.48
CA LEU A 171 0.17 -34.60 40.45
C LEU A 171 -0.68 -33.43 40.98
N THR A 172 -0.01 -32.50 41.66
CA THR A 172 -0.64 -31.36 42.35
C THR A 172 -1.70 -30.66 41.48
N PRO A 173 -2.93 -30.43 41.99
CA PRO A 173 -4.03 -29.79 41.26
C PRO A 173 -3.78 -28.32 40.86
N LEU A 174 -2.66 -27.73 41.29
CA LEU A 174 -2.26 -26.37 40.91
C LEU A 174 -1.96 -26.19 39.41
N SER A 175 -1.56 -27.23 38.68
CA SER A 175 -1.24 -27.07 37.24
C SER A 175 -2.48 -26.85 36.37
N ILE A 176 -3.62 -27.45 36.73
CA ILE A 176 -4.87 -27.34 35.95
C ILE A 176 -5.52 -25.95 36.14
N ALA A 177 -5.43 -25.38 37.35
CA ALA A 177 -5.96 -24.03 37.62
C ALA A 177 -5.16 -22.92 36.91
N THR A 178 -3.84 -23.06 36.79
CA THR A 178 -3.00 -22.06 36.08
C THR A 178 -3.25 -22.00 34.56
N LEU A 179 -3.71 -23.09 33.94
CA LEU A 179 -4.09 -23.11 32.52
C LEU A 179 -5.36 -22.29 32.22
N SER A 180 -6.31 -22.24 33.15
CA SER A 180 -7.52 -21.42 33.02
C SER A 180 -7.22 -19.92 33.21
N LEU A 181 -6.38 -19.56 34.20
CA LEU A 181 -6.01 -18.17 34.47
C LEU A 181 -5.01 -17.59 33.46
N GLY A 182 -4.13 -18.39 32.85
CA GLY A 182 -3.16 -17.92 31.85
C GLY A 182 -3.80 -17.35 30.57
N GLN A 183 -4.97 -17.87 30.17
CA GLN A 183 -5.67 -17.42 28.97
C GLN A 183 -6.32 -16.03 29.13
N SER A 184 -6.69 -15.62 30.35
CA SER A 184 -7.25 -14.27 30.59
C SER A 184 -6.16 -13.20 30.58
N VAL A 185 -4.99 -13.51 31.16
CA VAL A 185 -3.85 -12.56 31.25
C VAL A 185 -3.20 -12.31 29.88
N GLN A 186 -3.12 -13.32 29.01
CA GLN A 186 -2.51 -13.15 27.68
C GLN A 186 -3.36 -12.25 26.76
N LYS A 187 -4.69 -12.26 26.90
CA LYS A 187 -5.59 -11.33 26.18
C LYS A 187 -5.45 -9.88 26.65
N VAL A 188 -5.21 -9.65 27.94
CA VAL A 188 -5.03 -8.29 28.50
C VAL A 188 -3.67 -7.68 28.10
N GLY A 189 -2.59 -8.48 28.11
CA GLY A 189 -1.24 -8.01 27.74
C GLY A 189 -1.11 -7.57 26.27
N LEU A 190 -1.85 -8.20 25.35
CA LEU A 190 -1.86 -7.83 23.93
C LEU A 190 -2.62 -6.51 23.66
N GLY A 191 -3.62 -6.16 24.49
CA GLY A 191 -4.32 -4.87 24.40
C GLY A 191 -3.43 -3.68 24.79
N ILE A 192 -2.65 -3.83 25.86
CA ILE A 192 -1.81 -2.75 26.42
C ILE A 192 -0.62 -2.43 25.49
N LYS A 193 0.01 -3.43 24.87
CA LYS A 193 1.08 -3.21 23.88
C LYS A 193 0.59 -2.46 22.63
N LYS A 194 -0.67 -2.65 22.23
CA LYS A 194 -1.26 -1.96 21.07
C LYS A 194 -1.56 -0.49 21.37
N MET A 195 -1.97 -0.14 22.59
CA MET A 195 -2.17 1.26 22.99
C MET A 195 -0.85 2.03 23.13
N ARG A 196 0.21 1.42 23.67
CA ARG A 196 1.50 2.13 23.86
C ARG A 196 2.15 2.56 22.54
N LYS A 197 1.93 1.81 21.45
CA LYS A 197 2.48 2.12 20.13
C LYS A 197 1.75 3.26 19.41
N ILE A 198 0.52 3.60 19.83
CA ILE A 198 -0.26 4.71 19.27
C ILE A 198 0.15 6.04 19.93
N LEU A 199 0.52 6.03 21.21
CA LEU A 199 0.88 7.25 21.95
C LEU A 199 2.29 7.77 21.63
N THR A 200 3.22 6.94 21.15
CA THR A 200 4.59 7.39 20.84
C THR A 200 4.75 7.98 19.43
N LYS A 201 3.74 7.90 18.55
CA LYS A 201 3.86 8.37 17.15
C LYS A 201 3.33 9.81 16.93
N LYS A 202 2.95 10.53 17.99
CA LYS A 202 2.37 11.88 17.92
C LYS A 202 3.22 12.94 18.66
N ARG A 203 4.55 12.86 18.55
CA ARG A 203 5.41 14.02 18.87
C ARG A 203 5.53 14.88 17.62
N ILE A 204 4.81 16.00 17.63
CA ILE A 204 4.90 17.08 16.67
C ILE A 204 6.21 17.84 16.98
N PRO A 205 7.14 18.00 16.01
CA PRO A 205 8.27 18.90 16.20
C PRO A 205 7.76 20.34 16.17
N PHE A 206 8.04 21.09 17.24
CA PHE A 206 8.00 22.54 17.24
C PHE A 206 9.31 23.03 16.61
N SER A 207 9.21 23.66 15.44
CA SER A 207 10.21 24.53 14.84
C SER A 207 9.51 25.47 13.87
#